data_AF-A0A3C1T5M5-F1
#
_entry.id   AF-A0A3C1T5M5-F1
#
_cell.length_a   1.000
_cell.length_b   1.000
_cell.length_c   1.000
_cell.angle_alpha   90.00
_cell.angle_beta   90.00
_cell.angle_gamma   90.00
#
_symmetry.space_group_name_H-M   'P 1'
#
loop_
_entity.id
_entity.type
_entity.pdbx_description
1 polymer ?
#
loop_
_entity_poly.entity_id
_entity_poly.type
_entity_poly.pdbx_seq_one_letter_code
_entity_poly.pdbx_strand_id
1 'polypeptide(L)'
;MMIKGIPVYAGDANLHPLLQALSMPTANCDRVLVIIQMNGGNDGLNMVVPLDRYTELSNARASILLPQASVLPLTGTSTTGLHPSMTGLKSLFDAGKVNLVQGVTYPNPNFSHFQAQDIWFTGSTAIPSPST
;
A
#
# COMPACT_ATOMS: atom_id res chain seq x y z
N MET A 1 -7.89 10.25 -11.23
CA MET A 1 -8.00 9.86 -9.80
C MET A 1 -7.34 10.97 -8.99
N MET A 2 -7.88 11.40 -7.85
CA MET A 2 -7.31 12.50 -7.04
C MET A 2 -6.64 11.92 -5.80
N ILE A 3 -5.42 12.38 -5.47
CA ILE A 3 -4.78 12.08 -4.18
C ILE A 3 -4.34 13.42 -3.58
N LYS A 4 -4.91 13.77 -2.42
CA LYS A 4 -4.67 15.01 -1.67
C LYS A 4 -4.84 16.30 -2.48
N GLY A 5 -5.85 16.37 -3.34
CA GLY A 5 -6.10 17.54 -4.18
C GLY A 5 -5.12 17.69 -5.36
N ILE A 6 -4.23 16.72 -5.57
CA ILE A 6 -3.35 16.65 -6.74
C ILE A 6 -3.94 15.63 -7.73
N PRO A 7 -4.18 16.02 -8.99
CA PRO A 7 -4.73 15.11 -9.99
C PRO A 7 -3.69 14.08 -10.44
N VAL A 8 -4.03 12.79 -10.35
CA VAL A 8 -3.30 11.68 -10.97
C VAL A 8 -3.93 11.40 -12.34
N TYR A 9 -3.10 11.51 -13.40
CA TYR A 9 -3.47 11.31 -14.80
C TYR A 9 -2.91 10.03 -15.40
N ALA A 10 -3.73 9.35 -16.20
CA ALA A 10 -3.32 8.49 -17.30
C ALA A 10 -4.15 8.94 -18.53
N GLY A 11 -3.50 9.35 -19.62
CA GLY A 11 -4.19 9.79 -20.85
C GLY A 11 -3.21 10.08 -22.00
N ASP A 12 -3.66 9.81 -23.23
CA ASP A 12 -2.93 10.14 -24.47
C ASP A 12 -3.14 11.62 -24.90
N ALA A 13 -2.60 11.97 -26.07
CA ALA A 13 -2.46 13.31 -26.65
C ALA A 13 -3.74 14.17 -26.80
N ASN A 14 -4.92 13.72 -26.36
CA ASN A 14 -6.18 14.45 -26.47
C ASN A 14 -6.69 15.03 -25.14
N LEU A 15 -5.80 15.60 -24.32
CA LEU A 15 -6.17 16.22 -23.05
C LEU A 15 -6.77 17.62 -23.23
N HIS A 16 -7.75 17.97 -22.38
CA HIS A 16 -8.34 19.32 -22.29
C HIS A 16 -7.27 20.37 -21.91
N PRO A 17 -7.30 21.61 -22.45
CA PRO A 17 -6.19 22.58 -22.31
C PRO A 17 -5.80 22.92 -20.85
N LEU A 18 -6.78 22.95 -19.95
CA LEU A 18 -6.54 23.16 -18.51
C LEU A 18 -5.74 22.00 -17.88
N LEU A 19 -5.96 20.77 -18.35
CA LEU A 19 -5.29 19.56 -17.86
C LEU A 19 -3.86 19.47 -18.41
N GLN A 20 -3.64 19.96 -19.63
CA GLN A 20 -2.32 20.09 -20.21
C GLN A 20 -1.48 21.13 -19.44
N ALA A 21 -2.06 22.28 -19.07
CA ALA A 21 -1.37 23.29 -18.27
C ALA A 21 -0.93 22.78 -16.88
N LEU A 22 -1.70 21.88 -16.28
CA LEU A 22 -1.39 21.27 -14.98
C LEU A 22 -0.35 20.15 -15.06
N SER A 23 -0.16 19.52 -16.23
CA SER A 23 0.87 18.49 -16.44
C SER A 23 2.22 19.07 -16.90
N MET A 24 2.26 20.32 -17.38
CA MET A 24 3.48 21.00 -17.80
C MET A 24 4.59 21.11 -16.73
N PRO A 25 4.32 21.32 -15.43
CA PRO A 25 5.37 21.31 -14.39
C PRO A 25 6.04 19.95 -14.21
N THR A 26 5.40 18.87 -14.66
CA THR A 26 5.94 17.50 -14.65
C THR A 26 6.54 17.08 -16.00
N ALA A 27 6.49 17.93 -17.02
CA ALA A 27 6.89 17.59 -18.40
C ALA A 27 8.39 17.26 -18.57
N ASN A 28 9.24 17.62 -17.59
CA ASN A 28 10.67 17.27 -17.54
C ASN A 28 11.01 16.35 -16.36
N CYS A 29 10.03 15.73 -15.72
CA CYS A 29 10.23 14.77 -14.66
C CYS A 29 10.02 13.36 -15.21
N ASP A 30 11.10 12.65 -15.54
CA ASP A 30 11.09 11.21 -15.91
C ASP A 30 10.63 10.29 -14.76
N ARG A 31 10.15 10.85 -13.65
CA ARG A 31 9.70 10.14 -12.45
C ARG A 31 8.19 10.05 -12.43
N VAL A 32 7.68 8.85 -12.60
CA VAL A 32 6.26 8.52 -12.49
C VAL A 32 5.98 7.95 -11.10
N LEU A 33 4.98 8.50 -10.40
CA LEU A 33 4.42 7.91 -9.20
C LEU A 33 3.20 7.08 -9.57
N VAL A 34 3.28 5.78 -9.36
CA VAL A 34 2.15 4.86 -9.54
C VAL A 34 1.63 4.46 -8.16
N ILE A 35 0.34 4.65 -7.94
CA ILE A 35 -0.35 4.25 -6.71
C ILE A 35 -1.41 3.21 -7.07
N ILE A 36 -1.31 2.04 -6.46
CA ILE A 36 -2.22 0.92 -6.68
C ILE A 36 -3.11 0.79 -5.44
N GLN A 37 -4.41 0.99 -5.63
CA GLN A 37 -5.42 0.75 -4.60
C GLN A 37 -6.02 -0.64 -4.78
N MET A 38 -5.96 -1.46 -3.72
CA MET A 38 -6.60 -2.79 -3.70
C MET A 38 -8.00 -2.68 -3.08
N ASN A 39 -9.03 -2.56 -3.93
CA ASN A 39 -10.42 -2.58 -3.48
C ASN A 39 -10.81 -3.97 -2.98
N GLY A 40 -11.61 -4.03 -1.92
CA GLY A 40 -12.06 -5.29 -1.30
C GLY A 40 -11.23 -5.76 -0.10
N GLY A 41 -10.17 -5.03 0.25
CA GLY A 41 -9.32 -5.31 1.40
C GLY A 41 -8.17 -6.26 1.06
N ASN A 42 -6.99 -5.95 1.58
CA ASN A 42 -5.82 -6.81 1.49
C ASN A 42 -5.43 -7.25 2.91
N ASP A 43 -5.17 -8.55 3.09
CA ASP A 43 -4.60 -9.05 4.34
C ASP A 43 -3.08 -8.78 4.38
N GLY A 44 -2.72 -7.62 4.90
CA GLY A 44 -1.32 -7.21 5.01
C GLY A 44 -0.44 -8.18 5.81
N LEU A 45 -1.01 -8.88 6.81
CA LEU A 45 -0.26 -9.81 7.66
C LEU A 45 0.01 -11.16 6.98
N ASN A 46 -0.76 -11.51 5.95
CA ASN A 46 -0.47 -12.65 5.08
C ASN A 46 0.32 -12.24 3.82
N MET A 47 0.29 -10.96 3.44
CA MET A 47 1.12 -10.42 2.35
C MET A 47 2.59 -10.24 2.77
N VAL A 48 2.80 -9.54 3.89
CA VAL A 48 4.09 -9.28 4.53
C VAL A 48 4.04 -9.90 5.92
N VAL A 49 4.57 -11.10 6.04
CA VAL A 49 4.37 -11.97 7.22
C VAL A 49 5.45 -11.68 8.27
N PRO A 50 5.09 -11.20 9.48
CA PRO A 50 6.04 -11.03 10.58
C PRO A 50 6.34 -12.39 11.22
N LEU A 51 7.46 -12.99 10.81
CA LEU A 51 7.92 -14.31 11.26
C LEU A 51 8.37 -14.30 12.72
N ASP A 52 8.85 -13.16 13.22
CA ASP A 52 9.20 -12.95 14.63
C ASP A 52 7.98 -12.86 15.57
N ARG A 53 6.78 -12.71 15.01
CA ARG A 53 5.49 -12.67 15.72
C ARG A 53 4.55 -13.82 15.31
N TYR A 54 5.11 -14.87 14.72
CA TYR A 54 4.31 -15.96 14.14
C TYR A 54 3.45 -16.68 15.19
N THR A 55 3.94 -16.83 16.43
CA THR A 55 3.17 -17.44 17.52
C THR A 55 1.94 -16.62 17.87
N GLU A 56 2.09 -15.29 18.00
CA GLU A 56 0.97 -14.37 18.26
C GLU A 56 -0.04 -14.38 17.12
N LEU A 57 0.44 -14.42 15.87
CA LEU A 57 -0.42 -14.56 14.70
C LEU A 57 -1.16 -15.89 14.71
N SER A 58 -0.48 -17.00 15.04
CA SER A 58 -1.10 -18.33 15.09
C SER A 58 -2.22 -18.36 16.13
N ASN A 59 -2.02 -17.74 17.29
CA ASN A 59 -3.05 -17.67 18.33
C ASN A 59 -4.24 -16.79 17.92
N ALA A 60 -3.98 -15.66 17.26
CA ALA A 60 -5.03 -14.70 16.88
C ALA A 60 -5.74 -15.02 15.56
N ARG A 61 -5.10 -15.78 14.65
CA ARG A 61 -5.53 -15.93 13.24
C ARG A 61 -5.37 -17.37 12.72
N ALA A 62 -5.40 -18.37 13.60
CA ALA A 62 -5.14 -19.78 13.26
C ALA A 62 -5.84 -20.29 11.98
N SER A 63 -7.09 -19.87 11.74
CA SER A 63 -7.91 -20.33 10.61
C SER A 63 -7.47 -19.81 9.24
N ILE A 64 -6.70 -18.73 9.20
CA ILE A 64 -6.34 -18.02 7.95
C ILE A 64 -4.83 -17.74 7.83
N LEU A 65 -4.03 -18.14 8.81
CA LEU A 65 -2.58 -17.93 8.80
C LEU A 65 -1.91 -18.92 7.84
N LEU A 66 -1.01 -18.41 6.99
CA LEU A 66 -0.19 -19.23 6.12
C LEU A 66 0.75 -20.12 6.94
N PRO A 67 0.98 -21.39 6.54
CA PRO A 67 2.02 -22.21 7.15
C PRO A 67 3.39 -21.52 7.04
N GLN A 68 4.12 -21.41 8.14
CA GLN A 68 5.41 -20.70 8.19
C GLN A 68 6.40 -21.17 7.12
N ALA A 69 6.44 -22.48 6.85
CA ALA A 69 7.32 -23.07 5.85
C ALA A 69 6.99 -22.67 4.40
N SER A 70 5.79 -22.14 4.13
CA SER A 70 5.38 -21.66 2.81
C SER A 70 5.77 -20.20 2.56
N VAL A 71 6.12 -19.45 3.61
CA VAL A 71 6.48 -18.03 3.51
C VAL A 71 7.81 -17.88 2.78
N LEU A 72 7.85 -16.95 1.82
CA LEU A 72 9.08 -16.64 1.10
C LEU A 72 10.02 -15.84 2.01
N PRO A 73 11.25 -16.31 2.27
CA PRO A 73 12.22 -15.55 3.06
C PRO A 73 12.74 -14.35 2.26
N LEU A 74 13.10 -13.28 2.99
CA LEU A 74 13.67 -12.06 2.44
C LEU A 74 15.17 -12.01 2.73
N THR A 75 15.97 -11.61 1.74
CA THR A 75 17.41 -11.47 1.93
C THR A 75 17.72 -10.36 2.96
N GLY A 76 18.58 -10.65 3.94
CA GLY A 76 19.00 -9.65 4.94
C GLY A 76 18.07 -9.50 6.14
N THR A 77 16.97 -10.27 6.22
CA THR A 77 16.14 -10.33 7.43
C THR A 77 15.54 -11.72 7.64
N SER A 78 15.45 -12.15 8.91
CA SER A 78 14.72 -13.35 9.32
C SER A 78 13.39 -13.04 10.02
N THR A 79 13.08 -11.76 10.24
CA THR A 79 11.89 -11.34 11.01
C THR A 79 10.66 -11.16 10.13
N THR A 80 10.83 -11.08 8.81
CA THR A 80 9.74 -10.83 7.87
C THR A 80 9.91 -11.66 6.61
N GLY A 81 8.79 -12.13 6.06
CA GLY A 81 8.74 -12.81 4.77
C GLY A 81 7.56 -12.34 3.91
N LEU A 82 7.45 -12.89 2.71
CA LEU A 82 6.36 -12.58 1.77
C LEU A 82 5.44 -13.78 1.52
N HIS A 83 4.20 -13.49 1.13
CA HIS A 83 3.25 -14.51 0.67
C HIS A 83 3.87 -15.40 -0.45
N PRO A 84 3.61 -16.72 -0.47
CA PRO A 84 4.15 -17.66 -1.47
C PRO A 84 3.97 -17.21 -2.94
N SER A 85 2.83 -16.59 -3.25
CA SER A 85 2.51 -16.08 -4.60
C SER A 85 3.27 -14.82 -5.01
N MET A 86 4.03 -14.17 -4.12
CA MET A 86 4.71 -12.89 -4.39
C MET A 86 6.15 -13.07 -4.89
N THR A 87 6.40 -14.12 -5.67
CA THR A 87 7.74 -14.46 -6.18
C THR A 87 8.39 -13.33 -6.99
N GLY A 88 7.59 -12.56 -7.74
CA GLY A 88 8.05 -11.39 -8.47
C GLY A 88 8.56 -10.27 -7.55
N LEU A 89 7.80 -9.94 -6.51
CA LEU A 89 8.21 -8.94 -5.50
C LEU A 89 9.43 -9.40 -4.71
N LYS A 90 9.50 -10.70 -4.37
CA LYS A 90 10.68 -11.30 -3.73
C LYS A 90 11.93 -11.13 -4.58
N SER A 91 11.82 -11.40 -5.89
CA SER A 91 12.94 -11.23 -6.83
C SER A 91 13.40 -9.77 -6.93
N LEU A 92 12.47 -8.82 -6.93
CA LEU A 92 12.79 -7.39 -6.91
C LEU A 92 13.44 -6.95 -5.59
N PHE A 93 13.00 -7.51 -4.46
CA PHE A 93 13.57 -7.23 -3.15
C PHE A 93 15.02 -7.70 -3.07
N ASP A 94 15.29 -8.94 -3.49
CA ASP A 94 16.65 -9.48 -3.52
C ASP A 94 17.58 -8.69 -4.45
N ALA A 95 17.04 -8.15 -5.54
CA ALA A 95 17.76 -7.28 -6.46
C ALA A 95 17.93 -5.83 -5.95
N GLY A 96 17.45 -5.51 -4.74
CA GLY A 96 17.51 -4.17 -4.15
C GLY A 96 16.65 -3.14 -4.89
N LYS A 97 15.61 -3.58 -5.61
CA LYS A 97 14.73 -2.73 -6.43
C LYS A 97 13.43 -2.35 -5.75
N VAL A 98 13.08 -3.01 -4.65
CA VAL A 98 11.92 -2.68 -3.82
C VAL A 98 12.29 -2.73 -2.35
N ASN A 99 11.55 -1.99 -1.53
CA ASN A 99 11.67 -2.03 -0.08
C ASN A 99 10.29 -2.13 0.55
N LEU A 100 10.23 -2.69 1.76
CA LEU A 100 9.00 -2.82 2.53
C LEU A 100 8.99 -1.80 3.66
N VAL A 101 7.97 -0.96 3.70
CA VAL A 101 7.76 0.01 4.79
C VAL A 101 6.57 -0.46 5.62
N GLN A 102 6.83 -0.83 6.87
CA GLN A 102 5.83 -1.35 7.80
C GLN A 102 5.41 -0.26 8.79
N GLY A 103 4.27 -0.45 9.48
CA GLY A 103 3.77 0.52 10.47
C GLY A 103 3.21 1.80 9.87
N VAL A 104 2.80 1.77 8.59
CA VAL A 104 2.24 2.92 7.88
C VAL A 104 0.75 3.03 8.20
N THR A 105 0.39 3.99 9.06
CA THR A 105 -1.00 4.27 9.45
C THR A 105 -1.17 5.75 9.83
N TYR A 106 -2.41 6.18 10.07
CA TYR A 106 -2.72 7.46 10.69
C TYR A 106 -2.92 7.30 12.21
N PRO A 107 -2.72 8.36 13.03
CA PRO A 107 -2.92 8.29 14.48
C PRO A 107 -4.36 7.87 14.84
N ASN A 108 -4.52 7.00 15.82
CA ASN A 108 -5.82 6.53 16.32
C ASN A 108 -6.74 5.96 15.22
N PRO A 109 -6.34 4.85 14.56
CA PRO A 109 -7.16 4.23 13.53
C PRO A 109 -8.54 3.84 14.07
N ASN A 110 -9.57 4.07 13.25
CA ASN A 110 -10.93 3.66 13.55
C ASN A 110 -11.29 2.41 12.72
N PHE A 111 -12.40 1.77 13.05
CA PHE A 111 -12.86 0.57 12.35
C PHE A 111 -13.76 0.85 11.13
N SER A 112 -13.91 2.11 10.71
CA SER A 112 -14.70 2.51 9.55
C SER A 112 -13.83 2.51 8.29
N HIS A 113 -14.12 1.57 7.38
CA HIS A 113 -13.45 1.48 6.09
C HIS A 113 -13.55 2.78 5.28
N PHE A 114 -14.76 3.37 5.21
CA PHE A 114 -15.00 4.60 4.43
C PHE A 114 -14.25 5.80 5.00
N GLN A 115 -14.30 5.96 6.32
CA GLN A 115 -13.67 7.09 6.98
C GLN A 115 -12.13 7.00 6.93
N ALA A 116 -11.58 5.80 7.10
CA ALA A 116 -10.14 5.57 6.95
C ALA A 116 -9.69 5.89 5.51
N GLN A 117 -10.47 5.49 4.52
CA GLN A 117 -10.20 5.77 3.11
C GLN A 117 -10.19 7.29 2.82
N ASP A 118 -11.17 8.03 3.34
CA ASP A 118 -11.22 9.49 3.20
C ASP A 118 -10.01 10.18 3.85
N ILE A 119 -9.60 9.74 5.05
CA ILE A 119 -8.41 10.24 5.74
C ILE A 119 -7.15 10.01 4.87
N TRP A 120 -6.96 8.81 4.33
CA TRP A 120 -5.81 8.50 3.48
C TRP A 120 -5.77 9.33 2.19
N PHE A 121 -6.93 9.52 1.53
CA PHE A 121 -7.01 10.27 0.28
C PHE A 121 -6.93 11.78 0.44
N THR A 122 -7.44 12.31 1.55
CA THR A 122 -7.36 13.74 1.85
C THR A 122 -6.07 14.12 2.56
N GLY A 123 -5.43 13.18 3.26
CA GLY A 123 -4.33 13.48 4.18
C GLY A 123 -4.79 14.23 5.44
N SER A 124 -6.09 14.18 5.76
CA SER A 124 -6.66 14.81 6.95
C SER A 124 -6.08 14.20 8.23
N THR A 125 -5.79 15.03 9.22
CA THR A 125 -5.47 14.58 10.59
C THR A 125 -6.70 14.53 11.49
N ALA A 126 -7.86 14.95 10.99
CA ALA A 126 -9.13 14.98 11.70
C ALA A 126 -10.00 13.81 11.26
N ILE A 127 -10.67 13.18 12.23
CA ILE A 127 -11.82 12.30 12.00
C ILE A 127 -12.95 13.21 11.49
N PRO A 128 -13.38 13.12 10.21
CA PRO A 128 -14.48 13.95 9.73
C PRO A 128 -15.72 13.65 10.58
N SER A 129 -16.39 14.68 11.11
CA SER A 129 -17.70 14.50 11.73
C SER A 129 -18.62 13.79 10.73
N PRO A 130 -19.45 12.83 11.16
CA PRO A 130 -20.40 12.19 10.26
C PRO A 130 -21.21 13.28 9.54
N SER A 131 -21.16 13.32 8.22
CA SER A 131 -22.09 14.11 7.44
C SER A 131 -23.45 13.43 7.56
N THR A 132 -24.38 14.08 8.27
CA THR A 132 -25.82 13.79 8.22
C THR A 132 -26.36 13.95 6.82
#